data_AF-A0A945C667-F1
#
_entry.id   AF-A0A945C667-F1
#
_cell.length_a   1.000
_cell.length_b   1.000
_cell.length_c   1.000
_cell.angle_alpha   90.00
_cell.angle_beta   90.00
_cell.angle_gamma   90.00
#
_symmetry.space_group_name_H-M   'P 1'
#
loop_
_entity.id
_entity.type
_entity.pdbx_description
1 polymer ?
#
loop_
_entity_poly.entity_id
_entity_poly.type
_entity_poly.pdbx_seq_one_letter_code
_entity_poly.pdbx_strand_id
1 'polypeptide(L)'
;MITKNKKGFTLIELIIVIAVIALLASVTFVALDPAKRIGEARNSRRDSETLNIKKALEKYTVDNAGLPSVISALSDDTNYMIAAVGDSAGGSVSCTALDASITKVDISNGTTLIPNYLPTMPVDPTESTPYTNGTGCYFSKTGSTIIDIKPCTVWAATAAESTSAIASISFDGSAGTVDTLSISSVDTDTVDATHVIMGYEKYSKLLTISGDLVTANSRSTVTSANDEIQIEYLSADKVVAAVNDTSGRDTVTDIGDISANPTTWAGDQDMNAALPRYMKLKTLDSTHVVLAYADRSDSDAGKVRVGTVGASTITWGTEATFNTGGTYAIGLAILDDSNFVVTYRDIGDTNNGKARAGSVSGTTITWETAEIDFDTGTVYGYMDASGLSSSKFITMYNDGGDATQSIAIVGTVSGSNITFGTRVDVSTVLSTFNTVETIDSTHAVLVWTNSSNIAKANIATISGNEITMLDTPVSFGTNNIKFPSVTLLDENNFLIGYQDTTVNQSKAIVGSITWE
;
A
#
# COMPACT_ATOMS: atom_id res chain seq x y z
N MET A 1 -6.77 -63.73 -41.94
CA MET A 1 -7.47 -63.38 -40.67
C MET A 1 -6.44 -62.75 -39.74
N ILE A 2 -6.51 -61.44 -39.48
CA ILE A 2 -5.65 -60.77 -38.48
C ILE A 2 -6.50 -60.57 -37.23
N THR A 3 -6.27 -61.38 -36.20
CA THR A 3 -6.87 -61.21 -34.88
C THR A 3 -6.08 -60.13 -34.13
N LYS A 4 -6.65 -58.92 -34.04
CA LYS A 4 -6.14 -57.85 -33.18
C LYS A 4 -6.39 -58.22 -31.71
N ASN A 5 -5.34 -58.57 -30.98
CA ASN A 5 -5.35 -58.63 -29.51
C ASN A 5 -5.58 -57.21 -28.96
N LYS A 6 -6.79 -56.93 -28.45
CA LYS A 6 -7.03 -55.73 -27.64
C LYS A 6 -6.42 -55.97 -26.26
N LYS A 7 -5.26 -55.36 -25.99
CA LYS A 7 -4.68 -55.30 -24.65
C LYS A 7 -5.65 -54.53 -23.74
N GLY A 8 -6.07 -55.14 -22.64
CA GLY A 8 -6.91 -54.50 -21.62
C GLY A 8 -6.10 -53.55 -20.75
N PHE A 9 -6.76 -52.55 -20.17
CA PHE A 9 -6.15 -51.62 -19.22
C PHE A 9 -5.77 -52.33 -17.92
N THR A 10 -4.61 -51.97 -17.39
CA THR A 10 -4.13 -52.47 -16.10
C THR A 10 -4.73 -51.64 -14.96
N LEU A 11 -4.88 -52.26 -13.78
CA LEU A 11 -5.44 -51.59 -12.60
C LEU A 11 -4.58 -50.39 -12.17
N ILE A 12 -3.26 -50.49 -12.37
CA ILE A 12 -2.32 -49.43 -12.02
C ILE A 12 -2.45 -48.20 -12.93
N GLU A 13 -2.73 -48.39 -14.23
CA GLU A 13 -2.99 -47.28 -15.15
C GLU A 13 -4.24 -46.49 -14.74
N LEU A 14 -5.29 -47.17 -14.27
CA LEU A 14 -6.51 -46.51 -13.82
C LEU A 14 -6.29 -45.68 -12.54
N ILE A 15 -5.50 -46.21 -11.59
CA ILE A 15 -5.23 -45.52 -10.32
C ILE A 15 -4.37 -44.27 -10.55
N ILE A 16 -3.36 -44.34 -11.42
CA ILE A 16 -2.54 -43.18 -11.76
C ILE A 16 -3.38 -42.08 -12.41
N VAL A 17 -4.30 -42.44 -13.31
CA VAL A 17 -5.17 -41.46 -13.98
C VAL A 17 -6.06 -40.74 -12.97
N ILE A 18 -6.66 -41.45 -12.03
CA ILE A 18 -7.53 -40.83 -11.02
C ILE A 18 -6.70 -39.91 -10.09
N ALA A 19 -5.49 -40.32 -9.71
CA ALA A 19 -4.60 -39.50 -8.90
C ALA A 19 -4.20 -38.20 -9.61
N VAL A 20 -3.88 -38.27 -10.90
CA VAL A 20 -3.54 -37.09 -11.71
C VAL A 20 -4.76 -36.20 -11.92
N ILE A 21 -5.94 -36.75 -12.15
CA ILE A 21 -7.19 -35.95 -12.28
C ILE A 21 -7.51 -35.24 -10.97
N ALA A 22 -7.38 -35.90 -9.82
CA ALA A 22 -7.62 -35.29 -8.51
C ALA A 22 -6.66 -34.13 -8.23
N LEU A 23 -5.38 -34.30 -8.57
CA LEU A 23 -4.35 -33.26 -8.43
C LEU A 23 -4.59 -32.08 -9.38
N LEU A 24 -4.88 -32.34 -10.65
CA LEU A 24 -5.19 -31.28 -11.61
C LEU A 24 -6.46 -30.53 -11.21
N ALA A 25 -7.50 -31.23 -10.75
CA ALA A 25 -8.74 -30.63 -10.30
C ALA A 25 -8.51 -29.66 -9.11
N SER A 26 -7.70 -30.04 -8.12
CA SER A 26 -7.39 -29.16 -6.98
C SER A 26 -6.64 -27.89 -7.41
N VAL A 27 -5.64 -28.02 -8.29
CA VAL A 27 -4.87 -26.87 -8.78
C VAL A 27 -5.75 -25.93 -9.62
N THR A 28 -6.59 -26.49 -10.49
CA THR A 28 -7.51 -25.67 -11.32
C THR A 28 -8.58 -24.95 -10.51
N PHE A 29 -9.04 -25.51 -9.38
CA PHE A 29 -10.05 -24.88 -8.54
C PHE A 29 -9.50 -23.65 -7.80
N VAL A 30 -8.26 -23.71 -7.32
CA VAL A 30 -7.56 -22.57 -6.70
C VAL A 30 -7.26 -21.49 -7.74
N ALA A 31 -6.86 -21.89 -8.96
CA ALA A 31 -6.50 -20.94 -10.02
C ALA A 31 -7.70 -20.21 -10.67
N LEU A 32 -8.92 -20.75 -10.58
CA LEU A 32 -10.07 -20.24 -11.33
C LEU A 32 -11.09 -19.44 -10.53
N ASP A 33 -10.85 -19.19 -9.23
CA ASP A 33 -11.75 -18.54 -8.26
C ASP A 33 -13.21 -18.41 -8.79
N PRO A 34 -14.00 -19.48 -8.69
CA PRO A 34 -15.33 -19.52 -9.31
C PRO A 34 -16.26 -18.44 -8.74
N ALA A 35 -16.01 -17.94 -7.53
CA ALA A 35 -16.79 -16.86 -6.94
C ALA A 35 -16.52 -15.53 -7.66
N LYS A 36 -15.24 -15.21 -7.93
CA LYS A 36 -14.82 -14.04 -8.73
C LYS A 36 -15.44 -14.04 -10.12
N ARG A 37 -15.31 -15.14 -10.86
CA ARG A 37 -15.84 -15.22 -12.23
C ARG A 37 -17.37 -15.09 -12.31
N ILE A 38 -18.09 -15.61 -11.31
CA ILE A 38 -19.55 -15.45 -11.21
C ILE A 38 -19.90 -14.00 -10.87
N GLY A 39 -19.12 -13.37 -10.02
CA GLY A 39 -19.25 -11.95 -9.65
C GLY A 39 -19.05 -11.00 -10.84
N GLU A 40 -17.96 -11.16 -11.58
CA GLU A 40 -17.67 -10.40 -12.79
C GLU A 40 -18.75 -10.59 -13.87
N ALA A 41 -19.20 -11.83 -14.07
CA ALA A 41 -20.30 -12.11 -15.01
C ALA A 41 -21.60 -11.40 -14.61
N ARG A 42 -21.86 -11.25 -13.30
CA ARG A 42 -23.00 -10.48 -12.79
C ARG A 42 -22.81 -8.98 -13.01
N ASN A 43 -21.63 -8.42 -12.79
CA ASN A 43 -21.34 -7.01 -13.08
C ASN A 43 -21.49 -6.69 -14.56
N SER A 44 -20.89 -7.50 -15.44
CA SER A 44 -21.02 -7.34 -16.89
C SER A 44 -22.49 -7.36 -17.32
N ARG A 45 -23.31 -8.20 -16.69
CA ARG A 45 -24.77 -8.19 -16.89
C ARG A 45 -25.44 -6.91 -16.39
N ARG A 46 -25.11 -6.44 -15.18
CA ARG A 46 -25.63 -5.17 -14.63
C ARG A 46 -25.30 -3.97 -15.52
N ASP A 47 -24.08 -3.89 -16.03
CA ASP A 47 -23.65 -2.82 -16.94
C ASP A 47 -24.42 -2.84 -18.25
N SER A 48 -24.65 -4.03 -18.81
CA SER A 48 -25.51 -4.16 -19.98
C SER A 48 -26.96 -3.75 -19.68
N GLU A 49 -27.47 -4.03 -18.47
CA GLU A 49 -28.82 -3.70 -18.06
C GLU A 49 -29.01 -2.19 -17.82
N THR A 50 -28.10 -1.53 -17.11
CA THR A 50 -28.12 -0.07 -16.91
C THR A 50 -27.99 0.69 -18.24
N LEU A 51 -27.14 0.21 -19.14
CA LEU A 51 -26.99 0.77 -20.48
C LEU A 51 -28.29 0.66 -21.31
N ASN A 52 -29.01 -0.46 -21.19
CA ASN A 52 -30.28 -0.65 -21.88
C ASN A 52 -31.35 0.33 -21.37
N ILE A 53 -31.40 0.58 -20.06
CA ILE A 53 -32.32 1.58 -19.47
C ILE A 53 -31.93 2.98 -19.94
N LYS A 54 -30.64 3.31 -19.96
CA LYS A 54 -30.13 4.63 -20.42
C LYS A 54 -30.53 4.90 -21.87
N LYS A 55 -30.26 3.95 -22.77
CA LYS A 55 -30.65 4.05 -24.19
C LYS A 55 -32.17 4.21 -24.39
N ALA A 56 -32.97 3.51 -23.59
CA ALA A 56 -34.43 3.62 -23.65
C ALA A 56 -34.91 5.03 -23.25
N LEU A 57 -34.33 5.60 -22.20
CA LEU A 57 -34.67 6.96 -21.72
C LEU A 57 -34.16 8.05 -22.66
N GLU A 58 -32.96 7.90 -23.22
CA GLU A 58 -32.44 8.80 -24.26
C GLU A 58 -33.35 8.80 -25.49
N LYS A 59 -33.75 7.62 -25.97
CA LYS A 59 -34.68 7.49 -27.09
C LYS A 59 -36.05 8.10 -26.78
N TYR A 60 -36.60 7.85 -25.59
CA TYR A 60 -37.85 8.48 -25.16
C TYR A 60 -37.76 10.01 -25.18
N THR A 61 -36.64 10.55 -24.69
CA THR A 61 -36.40 12.00 -24.60
C THR A 61 -36.35 12.65 -25.99
N VAL A 62 -35.74 11.96 -26.96
CA VAL A 62 -35.72 12.39 -28.37
C VAL A 62 -37.13 12.38 -28.97
N ASP A 63 -37.90 11.32 -28.75
CA ASP A 63 -39.22 11.15 -29.37
C ASP A 63 -40.30 12.06 -28.73
N ASN A 64 -40.16 12.43 -27.45
CA ASN A 64 -41.17 13.19 -26.69
C ASN A 64 -40.71 14.61 -26.31
N ALA A 65 -39.54 15.05 -26.77
CA ALA A 65 -38.96 16.36 -26.48
C ALA A 65 -38.87 16.67 -24.97
N GLY A 66 -38.55 15.66 -24.15
CA GLY A 66 -38.43 15.81 -22.70
C GLY A 66 -38.37 14.48 -21.95
N LEU A 67 -37.94 14.54 -20.69
CA LEU A 67 -37.91 13.36 -19.80
C LEU A 67 -39.34 12.89 -19.47
N PRO A 68 -39.51 11.60 -19.11
CA PRO A 68 -40.78 11.13 -18.57
C PRO A 68 -41.25 11.99 -17.39
N SER A 69 -42.55 12.29 -17.31
CA SER A 69 -43.12 13.24 -16.34
C SER A 69 -42.77 12.88 -14.89
N VAL A 70 -42.78 11.59 -14.57
CA VAL A 70 -42.36 11.05 -13.26
C VAL A 70 -40.92 11.38 -12.90
N ILE A 71 -40.00 11.36 -13.87
CA ILE A 71 -38.59 11.73 -13.66
C ILE A 71 -38.45 13.25 -13.59
N SER A 72 -39.15 13.99 -14.46
CA SER A 72 -39.07 15.46 -14.51
C SER A 72 -39.50 16.14 -13.20
N ALA A 73 -40.41 15.52 -12.45
CA ALA A 73 -40.94 16.05 -11.19
C ALA A 73 -40.03 15.81 -9.96
N LEU A 74 -38.95 15.03 -10.11
CA LEU A 74 -38.01 14.74 -9.04
C LEU A 74 -37.07 15.92 -8.76
N SER A 75 -36.39 15.88 -7.62
CA SER A 75 -35.32 16.84 -7.32
C SER A 75 -34.08 16.54 -8.16
N ASP A 76 -33.36 17.59 -8.54
CA ASP A 76 -32.04 17.46 -9.17
C ASP A 76 -31.01 16.94 -8.14
N ASP A 77 -29.96 16.29 -8.64
CA ASP A 77 -28.80 15.79 -7.89
C ASP A 77 -29.15 14.86 -6.71
N THR A 78 -30.33 14.23 -6.76
CA THR A 78 -30.82 13.27 -5.78
C THR A 78 -30.86 11.87 -6.41
N ASN A 79 -30.38 10.86 -5.67
CA ASN A 79 -30.38 9.47 -6.12
C ASN A 79 -31.74 8.80 -5.83
N TYR A 80 -32.31 8.16 -6.84
CA TYR A 80 -33.58 7.42 -6.74
C TYR A 80 -33.40 5.99 -7.23
N MET A 81 -33.92 5.02 -6.47
CA MET A 81 -33.95 3.62 -6.90
C MET A 81 -35.04 3.44 -7.96
N ILE A 82 -34.72 2.73 -9.04
CA ILE A 82 -35.72 2.32 -10.04
C ILE A 82 -36.57 1.20 -9.44
N ALA A 83 -37.87 1.44 -9.31
CA ALA A 83 -38.82 0.44 -8.82
C ALA A 83 -39.24 -0.55 -9.91
N ALA A 84 -39.74 -1.72 -9.52
CA ALA A 84 -40.38 -2.64 -10.44
C ALA A 84 -41.65 -2.01 -11.06
N VAL A 85 -42.00 -2.44 -12.28
CA VAL A 85 -43.20 -1.95 -12.98
C VAL A 85 -44.45 -2.22 -12.15
N GLY A 86 -45.21 -1.17 -11.85
CA GLY A 86 -46.45 -1.24 -11.08
C GLY A 86 -46.27 -1.21 -9.56
N ASP A 87 -45.04 -0.96 -9.07
CA ASP A 87 -44.79 -0.71 -7.65
C ASP A 87 -45.22 0.71 -7.24
N SER A 88 -45.62 0.88 -5.97
CA SER A 88 -45.98 2.19 -5.44
C SER A 88 -44.72 3.01 -5.16
N ALA A 89 -44.54 4.11 -5.90
CA ALA A 89 -43.46 5.06 -5.65
C ALA A 89 -43.52 5.58 -4.19
N GLY A 90 -42.39 5.58 -3.47
CA GLY A 90 -42.30 6.17 -2.12
C GLY A 90 -41.72 5.30 -1.00
N GLY A 91 -41.32 4.05 -1.25
CA GLY A 91 -40.59 3.23 -0.27
C GLY A 91 -39.08 3.53 -0.26
N SER A 92 -38.45 3.65 0.90
CA SER A 92 -36.99 3.77 1.02
C SER A 92 -36.34 2.38 1.02
N VAL A 93 -35.26 2.22 0.25
CA VAL A 93 -34.49 0.98 0.13
C VAL A 93 -33.01 1.25 0.25
N SER A 94 -32.27 0.34 0.87
CA SER A 94 -30.83 0.43 1.03
C SER A 94 -30.12 0.30 -0.31
N CYS A 95 -29.11 1.13 -0.54
CA CYS A 95 -28.24 1.03 -1.69
C CYS A 95 -26.78 0.93 -1.30
N THR A 96 -26.16 -0.22 -1.56
CA THR A 96 -24.81 -0.51 -1.08
C THR A 96 -23.76 0.33 -1.80
N ALA A 97 -23.94 0.61 -3.09
CA ALA A 97 -23.04 1.48 -3.85
C ALA A 97 -23.03 2.95 -3.37
N LEU A 98 -24.01 3.37 -2.56
CA LEU A 98 -24.13 4.73 -2.04
C LEU A 98 -24.00 4.82 -0.52
N ASP A 99 -23.87 3.68 0.17
CA ASP A 99 -23.95 3.55 1.63
C ASP A 99 -25.13 4.35 2.25
N ALA A 100 -26.28 4.32 1.56
CA ALA A 100 -27.43 5.14 1.90
C ALA A 100 -28.76 4.49 1.53
N SER A 101 -29.84 4.87 2.23
CA SER A 101 -31.20 4.51 1.83
C SER A 101 -31.77 5.56 0.89
N ILE A 102 -32.24 5.14 -0.28
CA ILE A 102 -32.79 6.00 -1.33
C ILE A 102 -34.25 5.67 -1.60
N THR A 103 -35.01 6.65 -2.08
CA THR A 103 -36.44 6.47 -2.38
C THR A 103 -36.64 5.75 -3.71
N LYS A 104 -37.56 4.77 -3.73
CA LYS A 104 -38.01 4.09 -4.94
C LYS A 104 -38.92 4.95 -5.79
N VAL A 105 -38.68 4.92 -7.11
CA VAL A 105 -39.49 5.57 -8.14
C VAL A 105 -39.75 4.58 -9.27
N ASP A 106 -41.02 4.33 -9.58
CA ASP A 106 -41.41 3.61 -10.79
C ASP A 106 -41.38 4.57 -11.99
N ILE A 107 -40.32 4.47 -12.79
CA ILE A 107 -40.13 5.30 -13.99
C ILE A 107 -41.08 4.94 -15.15
N SER A 108 -41.78 3.81 -15.03
CA SER A 108 -42.81 3.37 -15.99
C SER A 108 -44.22 3.86 -15.64
N ASN A 109 -44.41 4.40 -14.44
CA ASN A 109 -45.71 4.84 -13.96
C ASN A 109 -46.23 6.05 -14.77
N GLY A 110 -47.36 5.88 -15.45
CA GLY A 110 -47.98 6.91 -16.28
C GLY A 110 -47.22 7.25 -17.56
N THR A 111 -46.26 6.42 -17.98
CA THR A 111 -45.44 6.62 -19.18
C THR A 111 -45.62 5.46 -20.16
N THR A 112 -45.17 5.64 -21.41
CA THR A 112 -45.13 4.56 -22.41
C THR A 112 -43.75 3.91 -22.52
N LEU A 113 -42.87 4.13 -21.53
CA LEU A 113 -41.48 3.65 -21.55
C LEU A 113 -41.40 2.14 -21.74
N ILE A 114 -42.27 1.40 -21.04
CA ILE A 114 -42.50 -0.03 -21.23
C ILE A 114 -43.93 -0.18 -21.79
N PRO A 115 -44.15 -0.90 -22.91
CA PRO A 115 -43.19 -1.75 -23.64
C PRO A 115 -42.46 -1.06 -24.81
N ASN A 116 -42.68 0.23 -25.09
CA ASN A 116 -42.30 0.82 -26.39
C ASN A 116 -40.79 1.09 -26.55
N TYR A 117 -40.09 1.37 -25.46
CA TYR A 117 -38.65 1.68 -25.46
C TYR A 117 -37.82 0.62 -24.75
N LEU A 118 -38.46 -0.18 -23.89
CA LEU A 118 -37.87 -1.31 -23.19
C LEU A 118 -38.93 -2.43 -23.05
N PRO A 119 -38.60 -3.71 -23.36
CA PRO A 119 -39.58 -4.80 -23.34
C PRO A 119 -40.05 -5.14 -21.92
N THR A 120 -39.14 -5.12 -20.95
CA THR A 120 -39.39 -5.33 -19.53
C THR A 120 -38.35 -4.55 -18.72
N MET A 121 -38.66 -4.18 -17.48
CA MET A 121 -37.67 -3.56 -16.60
C MET A 121 -36.60 -4.60 -16.21
N PRO A 122 -35.30 -4.34 -16.47
CA PRO A 122 -34.21 -5.17 -15.97
C PRO A 122 -34.20 -5.17 -14.44
N VAL A 123 -33.76 -6.29 -13.87
CA VAL A 123 -33.64 -6.49 -12.42
C VAL A 123 -32.28 -7.12 -12.17
N ASP A 124 -31.58 -6.60 -11.16
CA ASP A 124 -30.28 -7.09 -10.73
C ASP A 124 -30.31 -8.62 -10.57
N PRO A 125 -29.30 -9.35 -11.10
CA PRO A 125 -29.26 -10.82 -11.02
C PRO A 125 -29.29 -11.41 -9.60
N THR A 126 -29.00 -10.60 -8.59
CA THR A 126 -29.02 -10.98 -7.17
C THR A 126 -30.31 -10.55 -6.45
N GLU A 127 -31.14 -9.71 -7.08
CA GLU A 127 -32.40 -9.25 -6.51
C GLU A 127 -33.52 -10.27 -6.79
N SER A 128 -34.09 -10.81 -5.72
CA SER A 128 -35.14 -11.84 -5.79
C SER A 128 -36.54 -11.30 -5.47
N THR A 129 -36.63 -10.07 -4.97
CA THR A 129 -37.85 -9.40 -4.51
C THR A 129 -37.93 -7.94 -5.01
N PRO A 130 -37.97 -7.71 -6.33
CA PRO A 130 -37.83 -6.36 -6.90
C PRO A 130 -38.97 -5.40 -6.58
N TYR A 131 -40.14 -5.91 -6.18
CA TYR A 131 -41.25 -5.09 -5.67
C TYR A 131 -40.98 -4.53 -4.27
N THR A 132 -40.19 -5.22 -3.45
CA THR A 132 -39.86 -4.74 -2.10
C THR A 132 -38.61 -3.86 -2.17
N ASN A 133 -37.55 -4.35 -2.82
CA ASN A 133 -36.22 -3.75 -2.76
C ASN A 133 -35.88 -2.83 -3.94
N GLY A 134 -36.76 -2.74 -4.94
CA GLY A 134 -36.46 -2.09 -6.21
C GLY A 134 -35.69 -3.01 -7.15
N THR A 135 -35.37 -2.53 -8.33
CA THR A 135 -34.70 -3.33 -9.38
C THR A 135 -33.21 -3.55 -9.13
N GLY A 136 -32.63 -2.89 -8.13
CA GLY A 136 -31.18 -2.89 -7.90
C GLY A 136 -30.41 -1.95 -8.81
N CYS A 137 -31.08 -1.03 -9.52
CA CYS A 137 -30.46 0.06 -10.28
C CYS A 137 -30.99 1.42 -9.77
N TYR A 138 -30.12 2.42 -9.68
CA TYR A 138 -30.50 3.78 -9.32
C TYR A 138 -30.12 4.78 -10.42
N PHE A 139 -30.76 5.95 -10.38
CA PHE A 139 -30.46 7.05 -11.29
C PHE A 139 -30.45 8.38 -10.56
N SER A 140 -29.79 9.36 -11.15
CA SER A 140 -29.86 10.77 -10.76
C SER A 140 -30.08 11.64 -12.01
N LYS A 141 -30.69 12.81 -11.81
CA LYS A 141 -30.91 13.78 -12.88
C LYS A 141 -30.34 15.13 -12.48
N THR A 142 -29.98 15.90 -13.50
CA THR A 142 -29.61 17.32 -13.34
C THR A 142 -30.26 18.07 -14.50
N GLY A 143 -31.16 18.99 -14.18
CA GLY A 143 -31.99 19.67 -15.17
C GLY A 143 -32.87 18.73 -15.99
N SER A 144 -32.79 18.86 -17.32
CA SER A 144 -33.59 18.08 -18.28
C SER A 144 -32.88 16.82 -18.81
N THR A 145 -31.74 16.46 -18.22
CA THR A 145 -30.93 15.31 -18.62
C THR A 145 -30.72 14.35 -17.46
N ILE A 146 -30.80 13.05 -17.74
CA ILE A 146 -30.34 12.03 -16.80
C ILE A 146 -28.82 11.98 -16.90
N ILE A 147 -28.14 12.19 -15.77
CA ILE A 147 -26.68 12.20 -15.75
C ILE A 147 -26.17 10.77 -15.77
N ASP A 148 -26.75 9.87 -14.96
CA ASP A 148 -26.25 8.50 -14.84
C ASP A 148 -27.32 7.49 -14.39
N ILE A 149 -27.18 6.25 -14.87
CA ILE A 149 -27.87 5.06 -14.35
C ILE A 149 -26.80 4.08 -13.92
N LYS A 150 -26.83 3.67 -12.65
CA LYS A 150 -25.79 2.85 -12.03
C LYS A 150 -26.42 1.68 -11.27
N PRO A 151 -25.72 0.53 -11.18
CA PRO A 151 -26.18 -0.56 -10.34
C PRO A 151 -26.04 -0.16 -8.87
N CYS A 152 -27.01 -0.56 -8.07
CA CYS A 152 -27.07 -0.29 -6.65
C CYS A 152 -26.26 -1.29 -5.82
N THR A 153 -26.07 -2.49 -6.37
CA THR A 153 -25.08 -3.44 -5.89
C THR A 153 -24.07 -3.67 -7.02
N VAL A 154 -22.80 -3.50 -6.72
CA VAL A 154 -21.72 -4.05 -7.54
C VAL A 154 -21.18 -5.25 -6.80
N TRP A 155 -20.89 -6.32 -7.54
CA TRP A 155 -19.93 -7.28 -7.02
C TRP A 155 -18.61 -6.54 -7.12
N ALA A 156 -18.23 -5.79 -6.09
CA ALA A 156 -16.81 -5.66 -5.88
C ALA A 156 -16.34 -7.09 -5.57
N ALA A 157 -15.19 -7.51 -6.09
CA ALA A 157 -14.35 -8.29 -5.20
C ALA A 157 -14.33 -7.42 -3.94
N THR A 158 -15.05 -7.84 -2.90
CA THR A 158 -14.65 -7.39 -1.59
C THR A 158 -13.20 -7.87 -1.55
N ALA A 159 -12.26 -6.95 -1.83
CA ALA A 159 -11.33 -6.60 -0.77
C ALA A 159 -12.26 -6.61 0.43
N ALA A 160 -12.22 -7.73 1.16
CA ALA A 160 -12.77 -7.69 2.46
C ALA A 160 -12.27 -6.33 3.00
N GLU A 161 -13.10 -5.61 3.73
CA GLU A 161 -12.47 -5.16 4.94
C GLU A 161 -11.87 -6.45 5.49
N SER A 162 -10.58 -6.67 5.22
CA SER A 162 -9.76 -7.38 6.14
C SER A 162 -10.00 -6.49 7.35
N THR A 163 -10.98 -6.90 8.16
CA THR A 163 -10.81 -6.88 9.58
C THR A 163 -9.57 -7.74 9.80
N SER A 164 -8.42 -7.23 9.35
CA SER A 164 -7.12 -7.73 9.71
C SER A 164 -7.23 -7.79 11.20
N ALA A 165 -6.84 -8.91 11.80
CA ALA A 165 -6.76 -8.92 13.25
C ALA A 165 -5.78 -7.80 13.61
N ILE A 166 -6.28 -6.65 14.07
CA ILE A 166 -5.46 -5.57 14.58
C ILE A 166 -4.82 -6.16 15.84
N ALA A 167 -3.62 -6.70 15.70
CA ALA A 167 -2.86 -7.11 16.85
C ALA A 167 -2.33 -5.83 17.50
N SER A 168 -2.89 -5.49 18.66
CA SER A 168 -2.26 -4.51 19.53
C SER A 168 -0.93 -5.10 20.04
N ILE A 169 0.20 -4.56 19.59
CA ILE A 169 1.53 -5.00 19.99
C ILE A 169 2.04 -4.04 21.06
N SER A 170 1.69 -4.31 22.32
CA SER A 170 2.21 -3.52 23.45
C SER A 170 3.69 -3.81 23.67
N PHE A 171 4.52 -2.76 23.75
CA PHE A 171 5.90 -2.80 24.22
C PHE A 171 5.97 -2.35 25.70
N ASP A 172 5.17 -2.96 26.59
CA ASP A 172 4.94 -2.58 28.01
C ASP A 172 6.02 -1.70 28.69
N GLY A 173 5.75 -0.39 28.82
CA GLY A 173 6.55 0.59 29.55
C GLY A 173 5.98 1.98 29.33
N SER A 174 5.91 2.83 30.36
CA SER A 174 5.30 4.17 30.26
C SER A 174 5.97 5.00 29.17
N ALA A 175 5.16 5.53 28.25
CA ALA A 175 5.57 6.36 27.13
C ALA A 175 6.53 7.49 27.55
N GLY A 176 7.73 7.48 26.97
CA GLY A 176 8.53 8.68 26.79
C GLY A 176 7.95 9.56 25.68
N THR A 177 8.58 10.69 25.41
CA THR A 177 8.30 11.51 24.23
C THR A 177 8.88 10.76 23.02
N VAL A 178 8.05 10.42 22.03
CA VAL A 178 8.32 9.37 21.03
C VAL A 178 8.61 9.98 19.66
N ASP A 179 9.68 9.53 19.00
CA ASP A 179 10.13 10.10 17.73
C ASP A 179 10.09 9.17 16.49
N THR A 180 10.06 7.82 16.56
CA THR A 180 9.83 6.93 15.37
C THR A 180 9.36 5.48 15.68
N LEU A 181 8.89 4.75 14.66
CA LEU A 181 8.66 3.30 14.60
C LEU A 181 9.29 2.76 13.29
N SER A 182 9.93 1.59 13.33
CA SER A 182 10.50 0.93 12.15
C SER A 182 10.11 -0.54 12.11
N ILE A 183 9.77 -1.02 10.92
CA ILE A 183 9.44 -2.43 10.65
C ILE A 183 10.22 -2.88 9.43
N SER A 184 10.71 -4.11 9.46
CA SER A 184 11.37 -4.75 8.31
C SER A 184 11.00 -6.22 8.31
N SER A 185 10.95 -6.84 7.14
CA SER A 185 10.65 -8.25 6.91
C SER A 185 11.75 -8.92 6.10
N VAL A 186 11.78 -10.25 6.13
CA VAL A 186 12.71 -11.04 5.31
C VAL A 186 12.33 -10.92 3.84
N ASP A 187 13.30 -10.60 2.98
CA ASP A 187 13.16 -10.71 1.52
C ASP A 187 12.89 -12.18 1.12
N THR A 188 11.85 -12.42 0.33
CA THR A 188 11.09 -13.68 0.29
C THR A 188 11.70 -14.81 -0.53
N ASP A 189 12.97 -14.74 -0.92
CA ASP A 189 13.63 -15.86 -1.61
C ASP A 189 14.22 -16.92 -0.66
N THR A 190 14.24 -16.70 0.66
CA THR A 190 14.69 -17.71 1.64
C THR A 190 13.91 -17.71 2.96
N VAL A 191 13.11 -18.78 3.13
CA VAL A 191 12.61 -19.39 4.38
C VAL A 191 11.85 -18.48 5.38
N ASP A 192 10.53 -18.67 5.35
CA ASP A 192 9.51 -18.28 6.35
C ASP A 192 9.09 -16.80 6.34
N ALA A 193 8.35 -16.41 5.29
CA ALA A 193 7.56 -15.17 5.09
C ALA A 193 6.57 -14.83 6.24
N THR A 194 6.67 -15.54 7.36
CA THR A 194 5.86 -15.38 8.55
C THR A 194 6.58 -14.57 9.63
N HIS A 195 7.88 -14.28 9.53
CA HIS A 195 8.63 -13.56 10.58
C HIS A 195 8.97 -12.11 10.22
N VAL A 196 8.56 -11.17 11.07
CA VAL A 196 8.80 -9.73 10.91
C VAL A 196 9.37 -9.14 12.18
N ILE A 197 10.36 -8.24 12.09
CA ILE A 197 10.85 -7.53 13.26
C ILE A 197 10.29 -6.12 13.30
N MET A 198 9.82 -5.73 14.48
CA MET A 198 9.35 -4.37 14.75
C MET A 198 10.22 -3.73 15.83
N GLY A 199 10.73 -2.55 15.54
CA GLY A 199 11.49 -1.69 16.43
C GLY A 199 10.67 -0.50 16.93
N TYR A 200 10.81 -0.19 18.21
CA TYR A 200 10.19 0.96 18.86
C TYR A 200 11.13 1.52 19.93
N GLU A 201 11.55 2.79 19.78
CA GLU A 201 12.57 3.45 20.61
C GLU A 201 13.86 2.61 20.70
N LYS A 202 14.02 1.84 21.77
CA LYS A 202 15.18 0.95 21.99
C LYS A 202 14.83 -0.51 22.08
N TYR A 203 13.58 -0.85 21.81
CA TYR A 203 13.05 -2.18 21.97
C TYR A 203 12.74 -2.79 20.62
N SER A 204 12.78 -4.12 20.56
CA SER A 204 12.28 -4.85 19.41
C SER A 204 11.45 -6.05 19.82
N LYS A 205 10.56 -6.46 18.91
CA LYS A 205 9.77 -7.67 18.99
C LYS A 205 9.79 -8.35 17.64
N LEU A 206 10.10 -9.65 17.67
CA LEU A 206 9.85 -10.51 16.53
C LEU A 206 8.35 -10.86 16.49
N LEU A 207 7.75 -10.76 15.32
CA LEU A 207 6.37 -11.04 15.04
C LEU A 207 6.30 -12.29 14.17
N THR A 208 5.36 -13.17 14.47
CA THR A 208 5.02 -14.33 13.63
C THR A 208 3.63 -14.12 13.06
N ILE A 209 3.48 -14.31 11.75
CA ILE A 209 2.28 -14.03 10.96
C ILE A 209 1.74 -15.35 10.42
N SER A 210 0.47 -15.62 10.67
CA SER A 210 -0.21 -16.83 10.21
C SER A 210 -1.57 -16.45 9.64
N GLY A 211 -1.63 -16.24 8.31
CA GLY A 211 -2.75 -15.56 7.68
C GLY A 211 -2.88 -14.14 8.24
N ASP A 212 -4.08 -13.76 8.69
CA ASP A 212 -4.33 -12.44 9.29
C ASP A 212 -3.89 -12.32 10.76
N LEU A 213 -3.45 -13.42 11.39
CA LEU A 213 -3.06 -13.43 12.80
C LEU A 213 -1.60 -13.01 12.97
N VAL A 214 -1.39 -11.91 13.69
CA VAL A 214 -0.05 -11.44 14.11
C VAL A 214 0.17 -11.78 15.58
N THR A 215 1.18 -12.60 15.86
CA THR A 215 1.62 -12.96 17.22
C THR A 215 2.96 -12.31 17.51
N ALA A 216 3.10 -11.64 18.65
CA ALA A 216 4.36 -11.00 19.03
C ALA A 216 5.12 -11.84 20.07
N ASN A 217 6.41 -12.02 19.83
CA ASN A 217 7.33 -12.59 20.79
C ASN A 217 7.57 -11.67 21.99
N SER A 218 8.34 -12.20 22.96
CA SER A 218 8.77 -11.42 24.10
C SER A 218 9.63 -10.23 23.65
N ARG A 219 9.51 -9.10 24.35
CA ARG A 219 10.30 -7.89 24.07
C ARG A 219 11.78 -8.16 24.31
N SER A 220 12.63 -7.70 23.38
CA SER A 220 14.08 -7.55 23.60
C SER A 220 14.45 -6.07 23.67
N THR A 221 15.57 -5.78 24.34
CA THR A 221 16.19 -4.45 24.31
C THR A 221 17.30 -4.49 23.27
N VAL A 222 17.19 -3.64 22.25
CA VAL A 222 18.15 -3.52 21.15
C VAL A 222 19.42 -2.86 21.67
N THR A 223 19.29 -1.69 22.29
CA THR A 223 20.44 -0.91 22.75
C THR A 223 20.16 -0.19 24.07
N SER A 224 21.20 0.43 24.64
CA SER A 224 21.05 1.34 25.78
C SER A 224 20.51 2.73 25.42
N ALA A 225 20.63 3.12 24.14
CA ALA A 225 20.16 4.38 23.55
C ALA A 225 18.63 4.52 23.62
N ASN A 226 18.08 5.73 23.44
CA ASN A 226 16.63 5.97 23.47
C ASN A 226 16.25 7.11 22.52
N ASP A 227 15.89 6.79 21.26
CA ASP A 227 15.33 7.74 20.29
C ASP A 227 14.91 7.02 18.97
N GLU A 228 15.09 7.67 17.82
CA GLU A 228 14.90 7.16 16.47
C GLU A 228 15.57 5.80 16.23
N ILE A 229 14.79 4.80 15.80
CA ILE A 229 15.24 3.45 15.48
C ILE A 229 14.95 3.10 14.03
N GLN A 230 15.93 2.49 13.38
CA GLN A 230 15.79 1.82 12.09
C GLN A 230 16.23 0.37 12.27
N ILE A 231 15.42 -0.60 11.84
CA ILE A 231 15.78 -2.03 11.87
C ILE A 231 15.58 -2.59 10.47
N GLU A 232 16.55 -3.37 10.00
CA GLU A 232 16.51 -4.03 8.70
C GLU A 232 16.95 -5.48 8.78
N TYR A 233 16.32 -6.35 7.99
CA TYR A 233 16.79 -7.71 7.79
C TYR A 233 18.04 -7.73 6.93
N LEU A 234 19.08 -8.42 7.40
CA LEU A 234 20.29 -8.66 6.62
C LEU A 234 20.25 -10.02 5.91
N SER A 235 19.71 -11.02 6.60
CA SER A 235 19.57 -12.40 6.12
C SER A 235 18.50 -13.12 6.92
N ALA A 236 18.20 -14.38 6.59
CA ALA A 236 17.09 -15.14 7.18
C ALA A 236 17.10 -15.21 8.73
N ASP A 237 18.27 -15.15 9.39
CA ASP A 237 18.41 -15.23 10.84
C ASP A 237 19.02 -13.97 11.48
N LYS A 238 19.36 -12.96 10.68
CA LYS A 238 20.03 -11.74 11.17
C LYS A 238 19.32 -10.47 10.78
N VAL A 239 19.26 -9.58 11.75
CA VAL A 239 18.76 -8.22 11.61
C VAL A 239 19.83 -7.24 12.09
N VAL A 240 19.80 -6.02 11.56
CA VAL A 240 20.66 -4.92 11.98
C VAL A 240 19.76 -3.79 12.44
N ALA A 241 20.09 -3.19 13.58
CA ALA A 241 19.40 -2.02 14.07
C ALA A 241 20.38 -0.84 14.21
N ALA A 242 19.88 0.36 13.96
CA ALA A 242 20.53 1.63 14.26
C ALA A 242 19.58 2.46 15.13
N VAL A 243 20.06 2.92 16.28
CA VAL A 243 19.30 3.69 17.27
C VAL A 243 20.08 4.96 17.61
N ASN A 244 19.42 6.10 17.60
CA ASN A 244 20.06 7.35 18.00
C ASN A 244 20.14 7.44 19.53
N ASP A 245 21.31 7.72 20.08
CA ASP A 245 21.53 7.92 21.50
C ASP A 245 21.44 9.40 21.87
N THR A 246 20.32 9.78 22.48
CA THR A 246 20.11 11.13 23.01
C THR A 246 21.04 11.51 24.15
N SER A 247 21.63 10.53 24.85
CA SER A 247 22.51 10.76 26.01
C SER A 247 23.96 10.93 25.59
N GLY A 248 24.47 10.04 24.75
CA GLY A 248 25.82 10.07 24.19
C GLY A 248 25.98 10.98 22.96
N ARG A 249 24.87 11.29 22.27
CA ARG A 249 24.83 12.05 21.01
C ARG A 249 25.54 11.34 19.86
N ASP A 250 25.33 10.03 19.73
CA ASP A 250 25.87 9.17 18.66
C ASP A 250 24.82 8.17 18.15
N THR A 251 25.06 7.50 17.03
CA THR A 251 24.27 6.33 16.61
C THR A 251 24.87 5.07 17.20
N VAL A 252 24.04 4.33 17.95
CA VAL A 252 24.36 2.99 18.39
C VAL A 252 23.75 1.98 17.41
N THR A 253 24.54 1.01 17.00
CA THR A 253 24.14 -0.04 16.06
C THR A 253 24.28 -1.40 16.72
N ASP A 254 23.43 -2.36 16.37
CA ASP A 254 23.52 -3.71 16.93
C ASP A 254 23.04 -4.75 15.91
N ILE A 255 23.49 -5.99 16.08
CA ILE A 255 23.13 -7.15 15.27
C ILE A 255 22.26 -8.07 16.13
N GLY A 256 21.06 -8.35 15.64
CA GLY A 256 20.12 -9.27 16.28
C GLY A 256 20.14 -10.64 15.63
N ASP A 257 20.16 -11.69 16.45
CA ASP A 257 19.82 -13.06 16.07
C ASP A 257 18.34 -13.31 16.40
N ILE A 258 17.55 -13.49 15.35
CA ILE A 258 16.09 -13.69 15.45
C ILE A 258 15.68 -15.16 15.51
N SER A 259 16.63 -16.10 15.44
CA SER A 259 16.34 -17.51 15.71
C SER A 259 15.98 -17.78 17.18
N ALA A 260 16.28 -16.82 18.06
CA ALA A 260 15.96 -16.83 19.48
C ALA A 260 14.65 -16.07 19.81
N ASN A 261 13.95 -16.52 20.86
CA ASN A 261 12.82 -15.80 21.45
C ASN A 261 13.09 -15.51 22.94
N PRO A 262 13.25 -14.23 23.35
CA PRO A 262 13.26 -13.04 22.51
C PRO A 262 14.53 -12.95 21.63
N THR A 263 14.54 -12.06 20.64
CA THR A 263 15.72 -11.75 19.81
C THR A 263 16.94 -11.49 20.69
N THR A 264 18.09 -12.09 20.33
CA THR A 264 19.34 -11.90 21.07
C THR A 264 20.21 -10.89 20.33
N TRP A 265 20.62 -9.83 21.02
CA TRP A 265 21.43 -8.76 20.46
C TRP A 265 22.91 -8.93 20.86
N ALA A 266 23.83 -8.67 19.93
CA ALA A 266 25.26 -8.86 20.11
C ALA A 266 25.89 -7.82 21.06
N GLY A 267 25.27 -6.65 21.18
CA GLY A 267 25.64 -5.53 22.03
C GLY A 267 26.04 -4.30 21.23
N ASP A 268 25.73 -3.13 21.80
CA ASP A 268 26.00 -1.78 21.28
C ASP A 268 27.35 -1.66 20.55
N GLN A 269 27.28 -1.35 19.25
CA GLN A 269 28.40 -1.00 18.38
C GLN A 269 28.30 0.47 18.00
N ASP A 270 29.36 1.23 18.23
CA ASP A 270 29.40 2.64 17.93
C ASP A 270 29.71 2.88 16.44
N MET A 271 28.89 3.69 15.77
CA MET A 271 29.19 4.16 14.43
C MET A 271 30.16 5.34 14.44
N ASN A 272 30.34 6.03 15.58
CA ASN A 272 31.16 7.23 15.72
C ASN A 272 30.71 8.30 14.72
N ALA A 273 29.43 8.63 14.77
CA ALA A 273 28.83 9.74 14.03
C ALA A 273 28.28 10.76 15.02
N ALA A 274 28.79 11.99 14.93
CA ALA A 274 28.44 13.01 15.89
C ALA A 274 27.02 13.55 15.64
N LEU A 275 26.14 13.44 16.64
CA LEU A 275 24.79 14.02 16.63
C LEU A 275 23.93 13.71 15.37
N PRO A 276 23.71 12.42 15.04
CA PRO A 276 22.92 12.04 13.88
C PRO A 276 21.42 12.30 14.10
N ARG A 277 20.65 12.49 13.01
CA ARG A 277 19.18 12.51 13.00
C ARG A 277 18.62 12.19 11.60
N TYR A 278 17.32 11.92 11.52
CA TYR A 278 16.62 11.58 10.27
C TYR A 278 17.23 10.35 9.60
N MET A 279 17.52 9.33 10.40
CA MET A 279 18.28 8.17 9.95
C MET A 279 17.44 7.28 9.03
N LYS A 280 18.07 6.72 8.00
CA LYS A 280 17.54 5.62 7.18
C LYS A 280 18.59 4.54 7.04
N LEU A 281 18.24 3.34 7.48
CA LEU A 281 19.03 2.13 7.33
C LEU A 281 18.39 1.27 6.25
N LYS A 282 19.20 0.73 5.33
CA LYS A 282 18.77 -0.29 4.38
C LYS A 282 19.85 -1.36 4.23
N THR A 283 19.43 -2.60 4.07
CA THR A 283 20.33 -3.69 3.67
C THR A 283 20.67 -3.55 2.20
N LEU A 284 21.96 -3.48 1.88
CA LEU A 284 22.44 -3.40 0.51
C LEU A 284 22.58 -4.79 -0.11
N ASP A 285 23.21 -5.70 0.64
CA ASP A 285 23.40 -7.10 0.27
C ASP A 285 23.44 -7.96 1.54
N SER A 286 23.62 -9.28 1.40
CA SER A 286 23.67 -10.23 2.52
C SER A 286 24.71 -9.97 3.62
N THR A 287 25.64 -9.04 3.41
CA THR A 287 26.75 -8.68 4.30
C THR A 287 26.94 -7.18 4.51
N HIS A 288 26.21 -6.32 3.79
CA HIS A 288 26.38 -4.87 3.88
C HIS A 288 25.07 -4.15 4.15
N VAL A 289 25.17 -3.11 4.97
CA VAL A 289 24.08 -2.15 5.21
C VAL A 289 24.54 -0.74 4.85
N VAL A 290 23.60 0.10 4.43
CA VAL A 290 23.78 1.52 4.15
C VAL A 290 22.98 2.30 5.17
N LEU A 291 23.64 3.24 5.87
CA LEU A 291 22.99 4.17 6.78
C LEU A 291 23.19 5.60 6.28
N ALA A 292 22.09 6.28 5.97
CA ALA A 292 22.05 7.71 5.66
C ALA A 292 21.48 8.49 6.86
N TYR A 293 22.05 9.66 7.14
CA TYR A 293 21.64 10.52 8.26
C TYR A 293 22.03 11.97 8.00
N ALA A 294 21.43 12.89 8.75
CA ALA A 294 21.89 14.28 8.85
C ALA A 294 22.76 14.46 10.10
N ASP A 295 23.94 15.04 9.93
CA ASP A 295 24.91 15.28 11.01
C ASP A 295 24.70 16.69 11.59
N ARG A 296 24.07 16.81 12.76
CA ARG A 296 23.83 18.12 13.41
C ARG A 296 25.13 18.82 13.83
N SER A 297 26.22 18.07 14.03
CA SER A 297 27.51 18.66 14.38
C SER A 297 28.16 19.36 13.18
N ASP A 298 27.81 18.93 11.97
CA ASP A 298 28.21 19.51 10.68
C ASP A 298 27.05 20.27 10.00
N SER A 299 26.34 21.10 10.76
CA SER A 299 25.24 21.96 10.26
C SER A 299 24.13 21.20 9.52
N ASP A 300 23.83 19.97 9.96
CA ASP A 300 22.87 19.05 9.32
C ASP A 300 23.29 18.58 7.92
N ALA A 301 24.58 18.57 7.61
CA ALA A 301 25.07 17.99 6.36
C ALA A 301 24.61 16.53 6.21
N GLY A 302 24.21 16.17 4.99
CA GLY A 302 23.75 14.82 4.64
C GLY A 302 24.92 13.86 4.51
N LYS A 303 24.99 12.86 5.38
CA LYS A 303 26.06 11.86 5.46
C LYS A 303 25.53 10.45 5.18
N VAL A 304 26.38 9.60 4.63
CA VAL A 304 26.11 8.18 4.43
C VAL A 304 27.34 7.34 4.78
N ARG A 305 27.12 6.17 5.36
CA ARG A 305 28.15 5.16 5.63
C ARG A 305 27.67 3.77 5.20
N VAL A 306 28.62 2.95 4.75
CA VAL A 306 28.41 1.52 4.50
C VAL A 306 29.05 0.73 5.64
N GLY A 307 28.29 -0.19 6.23
CA GLY A 307 28.77 -1.10 7.27
C GLY A 307 28.90 -2.52 6.73
N THR A 308 30.04 -3.16 6.93
CA THR A 308 30.20 -4.62 6.72
C THR A 308 29.77 -5.35 7.99
N VAL A 309 28.78 -6.21 7.89
CA VAL A 309 28.18 -6.93 9.01
C VAL A 309 28.84 -8.30 9.18
N GLY A 310 29.53 -8.49 10.30
CA GLY A 310 30.18 -9.74 10.65
C GLY A 310 29.27 -10.70 11.44
N ALA A 311 29.91 -11.55 12.25
CA ALA A 311 29.19 -12.44 13.16
C ALA A 311 28.55 -11.68 14.33
N SER A 312 29.26 -10.71 14.90
CA SER A 312 28.86 -9.98 16.12
C SER A 312 29.33 -8.52 16.14
N THR A 313 29.86 -8.01 15.02
CA THR A 313 30.38 -6.64 14.92
C THR A 313 30.05 -6.05 13.56
N ILE A 314 29.87 -4.74 13.49
CA ILE A 314 29.68 -3.98 12.26
C ILE A 314 30.94 -3.14 12.05
N THR A 315 31.59 -3.29 10.90
CA THR A 315 32.75 -2.46 10.54
C THR A 315 32.31 -1.37 9.57
N TRP A 316 32.26 -0.13 10.06
CA TRP A 316 31.85 1.03 9.27
C TRP A 316 32.99 1.53 8.37
N GLY A 317 32.65 1.78 7.11
CA GLY A 317 33.52 2.46 6.14
C GLY A 317 33.68 3.95 6.42
N THR A 318 34.37 4.63 5.52
CA THR A 318 34.53 6.09 5.58
C THR A 318 33.21 6.80 5.32
N GLU A 319 32.94 7.85 6.08
CA GLU A 319 31.79 8.72 5.85
C GLU A 319 31.88 9.45 4.50
N ALA A 320 30.82 9.36 3.70
CA ALA A 320 30.65 10.14 2.49
C ALA A 320 29.55 11.20 2.70
N THR A 321 29.72 12.36 2.10
CA THR A 321 28.74 13.45 2.15
C THR A 321 27.93 13.46 0.86
N PHE A 322 26.61 13.31 0.96
CA PHE A 322 25.70 13.38 -0.19
C PHE A 322 25.14 14.79 -0.40
N ASN A 323 25.03 15.58 0.68
CA ASN A 323 24.64 16.98 0.66
C ASN A 323 25.49 17.77 1.65
N THR A 324 26.10 18.87 1.21
CA THR A 324 26.85 19.78 2.10
C THR A 324 25.96 20.78 2.83
N GLY A 325 24.74 21.01 2.33
CA GLY A 325 23.73 21.84 2.97
C GLY A 325 22.98 21.10 4.08
N GLY A 326 22.17 21.86 4.83
CA GLY A 326 21.31 21.27 5.86
C GLY A 326 20.31 20.31 5.23
N THR A 327 20.22 19.11 5.80
CA THR A 327 19.49 17.97 5.24
C THR A 327 18.42 17.50 6.22
N TYR A 328 17.18 17.49 5.77
CA TYR A 328 16.02 17.03 6.54
C TYR A 328 15.32 15.94 5.75
N ALA A 329 14.54 15.08 6.45
CA ALA A 329 13.67 14.07 5.84
C ALA A 329 14.37 13.24 4.75
N ILE A 330 15.07 12.19 5.17
CA ILE A 330 15.85 11.33 4.27
C ILE A 330 15.01 10.12 3.87
N GLY A 331 15.05 9.75 2.59
CA GLY A 331 14.66 8.46 2.04
C GLY A 331 15.88 7.75 1.48
N LEU A 332 15.88 6.41 1.52
CA LEU A 332 16.98 5.58 1.05
C LEU A 332 16.42 4.39 0.26
N ALA A 333 16.72 4.33 -1.03
CA ALA A 333 16.31 3.24 -1.92
C ALA A 333 17.53 2.43 -2.34
N ILE A 334 17.48 1.11 -2.19
CA ILE A 334 18.47 0.18 -2.73
C ILE A 334 17.99 -0.26 -4.12
N LEU A 335 18.83 -0.11 -5.13
CA LEU A 335 18.50 -0.48 -6.51
C LEU A 335 18.92 -1.93 -6.82
N ASP A 336 20.10 -2.30 -6.34
CA ASP A 336 20.70 -3.63 -6.42
C ASP A 336 21.78 -3.78 -5.33
N ASP A 337 22.47 -4.93 -5.32
CA ASP A 337 23.51 -5.30 -4.35
C ASP A 337 24.73 -4.34 -4.27
N SER A 338 24.78 -3.28 -5.09
CA SER A 338 25.88 -2.31 -5.08
C SER A 338 25.45 -0.88 -5.35
N ASN A 339 24.18 -0.60 -5.62
CA ASN A 339 23.70 0.72 -6.02
C ASN A 339 22.54 1.17 -5.16
N PHE A 340 22.55 2.45 -4.78
CA PHE A 340 21.51 3.06 -3.95
C PHE A 340 21.23 4.50 -4.39
N VAL A 341 20.08 5.01 -3.96
CA VAL A 341 19.68 6.41 -4.13
C VAL A 341 19.28 6.97 -2.77
N VAL A 342 19.83 8.14 -2.44
CA VAL A 342 19.36 8.93 -1.30
C VAL A 342 18.45 10.02 -1.84
N THR A 343 17.26 10.13 -1.27
CA THR A 343 16.36 11.28 -1.48
C THR A 343 16.30 12.09 -0.19
N TYR A 344 16.22 13.41 -0.31
CA TYR A 344 16.24 14.28 0.87
C TYR A 344 15.63 15.64 0.58
N ARG A 345 15.26 16.35 1.65
CA ARG A 345 14.95 17.77 1.61
C ARG A 345 16.20 18.57 1.95
N ASP A 346 16.62 19.43 1.03
CA ASP A 346 17.70 20.38 1.24
C ASP A 346 17.17 21.71 1.79
N ILE A 347 17.32 21.92 3.10
CA ILE A 347 16.91 23.17 3.75
C ILE A 347 17.88 24.33 3.44
N GLY A 348 19.09 24.01 3.00
CA GLY A 348 20.07 25.00 2.52
C GLY A 348 19.70 25.57 1.15
N ASP A 349 18.92 24.82 0.36
CA ASP A 349 18.46 25.18 -0.98
C ASP A 349 16.93 25.28 -1.04
N THR A 350 16.35 26.22 -0.27
CA THR A 350 14.91 26.55 -0.31
C THR A 350 13.92 25.39 -0.07
N ASN A 351 14.35 24.31 0.61
CA ASN A 351 13.53 23.10 0.83
C ASN A 351 13.26 22.32 -0.46
N ASN A 352 14.20 22.34 -1.40
CA ASN A 352 14.14 21.50 -2.59
C ASN A 352 14.22 20.03 -2.20
N GLY A 353 13.43 19.22 -2.88
CA GLY A 353 13.55 17.77 -2.87
C GLY A 353 14.67 17.37 -3.82
N LYS A 354 15.72 16.75 -3.29
CA LYS A 354 16.90 16.33 -4.05
C LYS A 354 17.09 14.82 -3.99
N ALA A 355 17.68 14.27 -5.04
CA ALA A 355 18.15 12.90 -5.06
C ALA A 355 19.59 12.82 -5.56
N ARG A 356 20.31 11.79 -5.08
CA ARG A 356 21.67 11.48 -5.53
C ARG A 356 21.89 9.98 -5.52
N ALA A 357 22.41 9.43 -6.63
CA ALA A 357 22.72 8.01 -6.73
C ALA A 357 24.19 7.75 -6.40
N GLY A 358 24.44 6.68 -5.64
CA GLY A 358 25.77 6.22 -5.28
C GLY A 358 25.95 4.73 -5.54
N SER A 359 27.18 4.34 -5.82
CA SER A 359 27.62 2.95 -5.92
C SER A 359 28.52 2.59 -4.74
N VAL A 360 28.56 1.31 -4.39
CA VAL A 360 29.33 0.75 -3.29
C VAL A 360 30.27 -0.33 -3.81
N SER A 361 31.54 -0.22 -3.44
CA SER A 361 32.54 -1.27 -3.64
C SER A 361 33.23 -1.60 -2.32
N GLY A 362 32.85 -2.71 -1.71
CA GLY A 362 33.20 -3.03 -0.32
C GLY A 362 32.48 -2.05 0.63
N THR A 363 33.22 -1.10 1.20
CA THR A 363 32.65 -0.02 2.01
C THR A 363 32.90 1.38 1.44
N THR A 364 33.47 1.46 0.23
CA THR A 364 33.76 2.73 -0.44
C THR A 364 32.55 3.16 -1.27
N ILE A 365 32.12 4.40 -1.09
CA ILE A 365 31.00 5.01 -1.80
C ILE A 365 31.54 5.89 -2.94
N THR A 366 30.99 5.74 -4.15
CA THR A 366 31.23 6.64 -5.28
C THR A 366 29.91 7.29 -5.70
N TRP A 367 29.91 8.61 -5.86
CA TRP A 367 28.73 9.33 -6.35
C TRP A 367 28.65 9.26 -7.87
N GLU A 368 27.65 8.55 -8.38
CA GLU A 368 27.44 8.35 -9.82
C GLU A 368 26.79 9.58 -10.46
N THR A 369 26.00 10.34 -9.68
CA THR A 369 25.29 11.52 -10.16
C THR A 369 25.66 12.76 -9.36
N ALA A 370 25.43 13.93 -9.98
CA ALA A 370 25.25 15.16 -9.24
C ALA A 370 23.96 15.09 -8.39
N GLU A 371 23.78 16.07 -7.51
CA GLU A 371 22.50 16.28 -6.82
C GLU A 371 21.48 16.78 -7.85
N ILE A 372 20.32 16.13 -7.95
CA ILE A 372 19.26 16.45 -8.91
C ILE A 372 17.99 16.79 -8.13
N ASP A 373 17.35 17.91 -8.47
CA ASP A 373 16.05 18.28 -7.90
C ASP A 373 14.94 17.40 -8.51
N PHE A 374 14.17 16.73 -7.65
CA PHE A 374 12.89 16.13 -8.04
C PHE A 374 11.71 17.07 -7.73
N ASP A 375 11.92 18.05 -6.84
CA ASP A 375 10.93 19.07 -6.52
C ASP A 375 11.60 20.38 -6.09
N THR A 376 11.12 21.52 -6.58
CA THR A 376 11.70 22.84 -6.29
C THR A 376 10.78 23.67 -5.41
N GLY A 377 11.25 23.99 -4.19
CA GLY A 377 10.70 25.02 -3.32
C GLY A 377 9.65 24.57 -2.29
N THR A 378 9.38 23.26 -2.16
CA THR A 378 8.19 22.83 -1.42
C THR A 378 8.24 21.45 -0.77
N VAL A 379 9.38 20.85 -0.45
CA VAL A 379 9.37 19.56 0.29
C VAL A 379 9.27 19.78 1.81
N TYR A 380 8.30 19.12 2.45
CA TYR A 380 8.06 19.12 3.89
C TYR A 380 7.72 17.71 4.40
N GLY A 381 7.57 17.58 5.72
CA GLY A 381 7.12 16.36 6.36
C GLY A 381 8.16 15.24 6.38
N TYR A 382 7.69 14.02 6.55
CA TYR A 382 8.52 12.82 6.51
C TYR A 382 8.60 12.29 5.08
N MET A 383 9.75 11.74 4.71
CA MET A 383 10.01 11.17 3.40
C MET A 383 10.36 9.70 3.54
N ASP A 384 10.07 8.96 2.48
CA ASP A 384 10.56 7.60 2.31
C ASP A 384 10.87 7.31 0.84
N ALA A 385 11.68 6.29 0.61
CA ALA A 385 12.00 5.83 -0.75
C ALA A 385 12.21 4.32 -0.77
N SER A 386 11.83 3.68 -1.88
CA SER A 386 12.02 2.25 -2.09
C SER A 386 12.48 2.00 -3.53
N GLY A 387 13.33 0.99 -3.72
CA GLY A 387 13.86 0.60 -5.03
C GLY A 387 12.83 -0.22 -5.79
N LEU A 388 12.56 0.15 -7.05
CA LEU A 388 11.68 -0.58 -7.96
C LEU A 388 12.45 -1.63 -8.77
N SER A 389 13.68 -1.30 -9.15
CA SER A 389 14.58 -2.18 -9.91
C SER A 389 16.00 -1.65 -9.80
N SER A 390 16.96 -2.32 -10.45
CA SER A 390 18.37 -1.88 -10.55
C SER A 390 18.59 -0.49 -11.14
N SER A 391 17.56 0.15 -11.69
CA SER A 391 17.65 1.50 -12.25
C SER A 391 16.51 2.43 -11.86
N LYS A 392 15.56 1.99 -11.02
CA LYS A 392 14.36 2.78 -10.71
C LYS A 392 14.06 2.76 -9.24
N PHE A 393 13.52 3.85 -8.75
CA PHE A 393 13.05 3.98 -7.38
C PHE A 393 11.80 4.86 -7.34
N ILE A 394 11.03 4.71 -6.28
CA ILE A 394 9.90 5.57 -5.94
C ILE A 394 10.22 6.32 -4.66
N THR A 395 9.83 7.58 -4.57
CA THR A 395 9.89 8.35 -3.32
C THR A 395 8.54 8.98 -3.01
N MET A 396 8.19 8.98 -1.72
CA MET A 396 7.03 9.68 -1.18
C MET A 396 7.46 10.80 -0.23
N TYR A 397 6.80 11.94 -0.32
CA TYR A 397 7.08 13.13 0.49
C TYR A 397 5.84 14.03 0.60
N ASN A 398 5.89 15.12 1.38
CA ASN A 398 4.81 16.12 1.39
C ASN A 398 5.20 17.38 0.63
N ASP A 399 4.29 17.86 -0.23
CA ASP A 399 4.43 19.13 -0.91
C ASP A 399 3.85 20.29 -0.07
N GLY A 400 4.70 21.07 0.58
CA GLY A 400 4.33 22.26 1.34
C GLY A 400 3.90 23.49 0.54
N GLY A 401 3.97 23.47 -0.79
CA GLY A 401 3.35 24.49 -1.64
C GLY A 401 1.85 24.25 -1.83
N ASP A 402 1.46 22.98 -1.92
CA ASP A 402 0.07 22.54 -2.12
C ASP A 402 -0.52 21.93 -0.83
N ALA A 403 -0.59 22.76 0.23
CA ALA A 403 -1.20 22.37 1.50
C ALA A 403 -0.66 21.04 2.08
N THR A 404 0.66 20.81 2.01
CA THR A 404 1.37 19.62 2.53
C THR A 404 0.73 18.29 2.15
N GLN A 405 0.23 18.17 0.92
CA GLN A 405 -0.32 16.92 0.37
C GLN A 405 0.77 15.88 0.18
N SER A 406 0.45 14.59 0.36
CA SER A 406 1.38 13.50 0.06
C SER A 406 1.52 13.34 -1.44
N ILE A 407 2.77 13.35 -1.92
CA ILE A 407 3.15 13.17 -3.32
C ILE A 407 3.99 11.92 -3.46
N ALA A 408 3.84 11.22 -4.59
CA ALA A 408 4.77 10.20 -5.04
C ALA A 408 5.38 10.60 -6.39
N ILE A 409 6.63 10.23 -6.61
CA ILE A 409 7.34 10.42 -7.88
C ILE A 409 8.31 9.26 -8.12
N VAL A 410 8.43 8.83 -9.38
CA VAL A 410 9.39 7.80 -9.80
C VAL A 410 10.61 8.44 -10.43
N GLY A 411 11.79 8.01 -10.01
CA GLY A 411 13.07 8.35 -10.61
C GLY A 411 13.68 7.16 -11.34
N THR A 412 14.29 7.43 -12.50
CA THR A 412 15.14 6.47 -13.23
C THR A 412 16.59 6.95 -13.22
N VAL A 413 17.50 6.11 -12.77
CA VAL A 413 18.95 6.31 -12.83
C VAL A 413 19.46 5.76 -14.17
N SER A 414 20.14 6.60 -14.94
CA SER A 414 20.71 6.22 -16.24
C SER A 414 22.07 6.90 -16.44
N GLY A 415 23.15 6.14 -16.29
CA GLY A 415 24.50 6.68 -16.31
C GLY A 415 24.70 7.68 -15.17
N SER A 416 25.19 8.87 -15.48
CA SER A 416 25.47 9.91 -14.49
C SER A 416 24.31 10.87 -14.21
N ASN A 417 23.07 10.45 -14.47
CA ASN A 417 21.89 11.30 -14.31
C ASN A 417 20.69 10.54 -13.71
N ILE A 418 19.81 11.29 -13.05
CA ILE A 418 18.49 10.83 -12.61
C ILE A 418 17.43 11.62 -13.39
N THR A 419 16.47 10.93 -13.97
CA THR A 419 15.30 11.54 -14.62
C THR A 419 14.04 11.20 -13.86
N PHE A 420 13.23 12.20 -13.56
CA PHE A 420 11.96 12.05 -12.85
C PHE A 420 10.77 12.03 -13.80
N GLY A 421 9.74 11.28 -13.44
CA GLY A 421 8.44 11.31 -14.11
C GLY A 421 7.54 12.44 -13.59
N THR A 422 6.24 12.27 -13.79
CA THR A 422 5.25 13.21 -13.27
C THR A 422 4.99 13.00 -11.78
N ARG A 423 4.89 14.10 -11.04
CA ARG A 423 4.44 14.09 -9.64
C ARG A 423 2.97 13.65 -9.56
N VAL A 424 2.64 12.75 -8.65
CA VAL A 424 1.27 12.28 -8.44
C VAL A 424 0.81 12.56 -7.02
N ASP A 425 -0.34 13.23 -6.90
CA ASP A 425 -1.01 13.48 -5.63
C ASP A 425 -1.56 12.17 -5.07
N VAL A 426 -0.93 11.65 -4.01
CA VAL A 426 -1.38 10.45 -3.29
C VAL A 426 -2.55 10.79 -2.36
N SER A 427 -2.57 12.03 -1.87
CA SER A 427 -3.57 12.55 -0.94
C SER A 427 -4.02 13.93 -1.39
N THR A 428 -5.33 14.18 -1.39
CA THR A 428 -5.90 15.51 -1.70
C THR A 428 -6.03 16.40 -0.45
N VAL A 429 -5.44 15.99 0.68
CA VAL A 429 -5.52 16.71 1.97
C VAL A 429 -4.13 16.80 2.62
N LEU A 430 -3.97 17.77 3.51
CA LEU A 430 -2.78 17.93 4.36
C LEU A 430 -2.40 16.58 4.97
N SER A 431 -1.14 16.20 4.81
CA SER A 431 -0.57 14.93 5.25
C SER A 431 0.77 15.14 5.95
N THR A 432 1.19 14.18 6.76
CA THR A 432 2.32 14.35 7.71
C THR A 432 3.38 13.27 7.59
N PHE A 433 2.97 12.00 7.68
CA PHE A 433 3.87 10.86 7.59
C PHE A 433 3.64 10.14 6.27
N ASN A 434 4.73 9.70 5.63
CA ASN A 434 4.72 8.91 4.41
C ASN A 434 5.67 7.75 4.55
N THR A 435 5.29 6.59 4.02
CA THR A 435 6.16 5.44 3.84
C THR A 435 5.75 4.70 2.58
N VAL A 436 6.72 4.13 1.87
CA VAL A 436 6.50 3.42 0.62
C VAL A 436 7.30 2.14 0.63
N GLU A 437 6.70 1.06 0.16
CA GLU A 437 7.43 -0.16 -0.11
C GLU A 437 7.07 -0.71 -1.48
N THR A 438 8.09 -1.01 -2.26
CA THR A 438 7.94 -1.64 -3.56
C THR A 438 7.45 -3.07 -3.38
N ILE A 439 6.48 -3.49 -4.20
CA ILE A 439 6.01 -4.89 -4.29
C ILE A 439 6.81 -5.64 -5.34
N ASP A 440 6.92 -5.03 -6.52
CA ASP A 440 7.67 -5.55 -7.67
C ASP A 440 8.11 -4.37 -8.56
N SER A 441 8.73 -4.66 -9.71
CA SER A 441 9.23 -3.62 -10.63
C SER A 441 8.20 -2.65 -11.21
N THR A 442 6.91 -2.92 -11.00
CA THR A 442 5.75 -2.22 -11.54
C THR A 442 4.72 -1.85 -10.47
N HIS A 443 4.91 -2.23 -9.20
CA HIS A 443 3.92 -1.94 -8.16
C HIS A 443 4.56 -1.54 -6.83
N ALA A 444 3.87 -0.68 -6.09
CA ALA A 444 4.29 -0.27 -4.74
C ALA A 444 3.08 -0.05 -3.82
N VAL A 445 3.25 -0.32 -2.52
CA VAL A 445 2.34 0.05 -1.44
C VAL A 445 2.72 1.43 -0.93
N LEU A 446 1.77 2.37 -0.96
CA LEU A 446 1.95 3.73 -0.49
C LEU A 446 1.09 3.93 0.76
N VAL A 447 1.71 4.39 1.85
CA VAL A 447 1.02 4.61 3.13
C VAL A 447 1.29 6.01 3.63
N TRP A 448 0.24 6.69 4.07
CA TRP A 448 0.35 8.05 4.60
C TRP A 448 -0.65 8.31 5.72
N THR A 449 -0.42 9.39 6.46
CA THR A 449 -1.39 9.92 7.43
C THR A 449 -1.81 11.33 7.05
N ASN A 450 -3.11 11.62 7.10
CA ASN A 450 -3.57 13.00 6.95
C ASN A 450 -3.31 13.85 8.22
N SER A 451 -3.64 15.15 8.18
CA SER A 451 -3.47 16.10 9.29
C SER A 451 -4.32 15.79 10.51
N SER A 452 -5.36 14.96 10.36
CA SER A 452 -6.16 14.41 11.45
C SER A 452 -5.57 13.11 12.00
N ASN A 453 -4.36 12.74 11.56
CA ASN A 453 -3.65 11.51 11.90
C ASN A 453 -4.51 10.25 11.62
N ILE A 454 -5.26 10.26 10.52
CA ILE A 454 -5.94 9.08 9.98
C ILE A 454 -5.01 8.47 8.94
N ALA A 455 -4.67 7.20 9.11
CA ALA A 455 -3.78 6.49 8.21
C ALA A 455 -4.54 5.90 7.02
N LYS A 456 -3.91 5.96 5.86
CA LYS A 456 -4.43 5.45 4.59
C LYS A 456 -3.34 4.69 3.85
N ALA A 457 -3.76 3.66 3.10
CA ALA A 457 -2.90 2.89 2.20
C ALA A 457 -3.53 2.83 0.81
N ASN A 458 -2.70 2.79 -0.23
CA ASN A 458 -3.13 2.55 -1.60
C ASN A 458 -2.02 1.85 -2.39
N ILE A 459 -2.37 1.20 -3.49
CA ILE A 459 -1.41 0.54 -4.39
C ILE A 459 -1.21 1.42 -5.62
N ALA A 460 0.05 1.64 -5.98
CA ALA A 460 0.46 2.27 -7.22
C ALA A 460 0.82 1.23 -8.27
N THR A 461 0.37 1.43 -9.51
CA THR A 461 0.98 0.84 -10.71
C THR A 461 1.98 1.83 -11.29
N ILE A 462 3.17 1.35 -11.62
CA ILE A 462 4.26 2.12 -12.23
C ILE A 462 4.48 1.61 -13.65
N SER A 463 4.35 2.51 -14.63
CA SER A 463 4.69 2.25 -16.03
C SER A 463 5.64 3.32 -16.53
N GLY A 464 6.88 2.93 -16.85
CA GLY A 464 7.93 3.90 -17.13
C GLY A 464 8.27 4.69 -15.86
N ASN A 465 8.08 6.01 -15.89
CA ASN A 465 8.19 6.88 -14.70
C ASN A 465 6.83 7.42 -14.26
N GLU A 466 5.74 6.92 -14.84
CA GLU A 466 4.39 7.38 -14.53
C GLU A 466 3.76 6.48 -13.46
N ILE A 467 3.12 7.11 -12.48
CA ILE A 467 2.39 6.45 -11.40
C ILE A 467 0.90 6.53 -11.74
N THR A 468 0.19 5.41 -11.62
CA THR A 468 -1.28 5.36 -11.65
C THR A 468 -1.75 4.70 -10.36
N MET A 469 -2.62 5.36 -9.61
CA MET A 469 -3.22 4.78 -8.39
C MET A 469 -4.29 3.78 -8.81
N LEU A 470 -4.25 2.55 -8.27
CA LEU A 470 -5.13 1.47 -8.70
C LEU A 470 -6.58 1.64 -8.20
N ASP A 471 -6.81 2.30 -7.05
CA ASP A 471 -8.14 2.37 -6.41
C ASP A 471 -8.35 3.59 -5.48
N THR A 472 -9.50 3.63 -4.80
CA THR A 472 -9.74 4.54 -3.66
C THR A 472 -8.89 4.11 -2.45
N PRO A 473 -8.17 5.03 -1.79
CA PRO A 473 -7.37 4.71 -0.62
C PRO A 473 -8.16 4.04 0.51
N VAL A 474 -7.60 2.96 1.07
CA VAL A 474 -8.16 2.26 2.23
C VAL A 474 -7.72 2.97 3.50
N SER A 475 -8.66 3.27 4.40
CA SER A 475 -8.34 3.85 5.71
C SER A 475 -8.17 2.73 6.74
N PHE A 476 -7.19 2.87 7.65
CA PHE A 476 -6.96 1.87 8.69
C PHE A 476 -6.60 2.50 10.04
N GLY A 477 -6.79 1.70 11.09
CA GLY A 477 -6.55 2.08 12.49
C GLY A 477 -7.53 3.12 13.04
N THR A 478 -7.19 3.72 14.19
CA THR A 478 -7.98 4.73 14.89
C THR A 478 -7.55 6.14 14.48
N ASN A 479 -8.28 7.17 14.90
CA ASN A 479 -7.77 8.54 14.81
C ASN A 479 -6.51 8.67 15.69
N ASN A 480 -5.49 9.40 15.25
CA ASN A 480 -4.22 9.66 15.97
C ASN A 480 -3.08 8.64 15.76
N ILE A 481 -2.90 8.22 14.52
CA ILE A 481 -1.79 7.37 14.07
C ILE A 481 -0.55 8.20 13.71
N LYS A 482 0.64 7.73 14.12
CA LYS A 482 1.93 8.30 13.76
C LYS A 482 2.92 7.23 13.31
N PHE A 483 3.94 7.67 12.55
CA PHE A 483 5.07 6.85 12.13
C PHE A 483 4.66 5.49 11.51
N PRO A 484 3.79 5.48 10.48
CA PRO A 484 3.58 4.26 9.71
C PRO A 484 4.90 3.81 9.10
N SER A 485 5.15 2.51 9.14
CA SER A 485 6.23 1.82 8.46
C SER A 485 5.62 0.60 7.78
N VAL A 486 5.96 0.36 6.52
CA VAL A 486 5.42 -0.77 5.75
C VAL A 486 6.56 -1.69 5.31
N THR A 487 6.28 -2.98 5.22
CA THR A 487 7.20 -4.00 4.71
C THR A 487 6.42 -5.12 4.03
N LEU A 488 6.96 -5.72 2.97
CA LEU A 488 6.28 -6.84 2.29
C LEU A 488 6.38 -8.13 3.09
N LEU A 489 5.33 -8.94 3.07
CA LEU A 489 5.38 -10.32 3.56
C LEU A 489 5.58 -11.30 2.41
N ASP A 490 4.93 -11.02 1.29
CA ASP A 490 5.05 -11.71 0.01
C ASP A 490 4.50 -10.81 -1.10
N GLU A 491 4.41 -11.33 -2.34
CA GLU A 491 3.87 -10.60 -3.51
C GLU A 491 2.43 -10.09 -3.35
N ASN A 492 1.66 -10.63 -2.40
CA ASN A 492 0.24 -10.33 -2.18
C ASN A 492 -0.04 -9.79 -0.78
N ASN A 493 0.90 -9.83 0.16
CA ASN A 493 0.67 -9.45 1.55
C ASN A 493 1.75 -8.51 2.04
N PHE A 494 1.36 -7.55 2.86
CA PHE A 494 2.27 -6.59 3.48
C PHE A 494 1.85 -6.34 4.93
N LEU A 495 2.78 -5.86 5.74
CA LEU A 495 2.53 -5.49 7.14
C LEU A 495 2.79 -4.01 7.32
N ILE A 496 1.82 -3.30 7.89
CA ILE A 496 1.99 -1.91 8.32
C ILE A 496 2.10 -1.89 9.83
N GLY A 497 3.26 -1.47 10.34
CA GLY A 497 3.45 -1.07 11.73
C GLY A 497 3.11 0.40 11.89
N TYR A 498 2.46 0.79 12.99
CA TYR A 498 2.20 2.19 13.31
C TYR A 498 2.06 2.44 14.81
N GLN A 499 2.23 3.69 15.24
CA GLN A 499 1.96 4.11 16.61
C GLN A 499 0.52 4.63 16.74
N ASP A 500 -0.27 4.05 17.63
CA ASP A 500 -1.56 4.60 18.06
C ASP A 500 -1.38 5.43 19.33
N THR A 501 -1.38 6.75 19.17
CA THR A 501 -1.16 7.69 20.28
C THR A 501 -2.38 7.88 21.18
N THR A 502 -3.54 7.30 20.86
CA THR A 502 -4.69 7.29 21.78
C THR A 502 -4.48 6.34 22.94
N VAL A 503 -3.81 5.22 22.68
CA VAL A 503 -3.47 4.19 23.67
C VAL A 503 -1.98 4.15 24.01
N ASN A 504 -1.16 4.97 23.34
CA ASN A 504 0.30 4.97 23.43
C ASN A 504 0.90 3.56 23.22
N GLN A 505 0.43 2.86 22.18
CA GLN A 505 0.91 1.53 21.82
C GLN A 505 1.25 1.47 20.34
N SER A 506 2.25 0.66 20.01
CA SER A 506 2.50 0.24 18.64
C SER A 506 1.46 -0.82 18.24
N LYS A 507 1.05 -0.79 16.98
CA LYS A 507 0.12 -1.76 16.39
C LYS A 507 0.68 -2.21 15.05
N ALA A 508 0.27 -3.40 14.63
CA ALA A 508 0.52 -3.86 13.27
C ALA A 508 -0.79 -4.32 12.63
N ILE A 509 -0.88 -4.13 11.32
CA ILE A 509 -2.02 -4.56 10.51
C ILE A 509 -1.50 -5.21 9.23
N VAL A 510 -2.01 -6.42 8.93
CA VAL A 510 -1.71 -7.14 7.69
C VAL A 510 -2.65 -6.62 6.60
N GLY A 511 -2.08 -6.13 5.51
CA GLY A 511 -2.82 -5.83 4.29
C GLY A 511 -2.61 -6.93 3.27
N SER A 512 -3.65 -7.20 2.48
CA SER A 512 -3.60 -8.13 1.35
C SER A 512 -3.96 -7.40 0.05
N ILE A 513 -3.32 -7.84 -1.03
CA ILE A 513 -3.45 -7.33 -2.39
C ILE A 513 -4.15 -8.41 -3.19
N THR A 514 -5.18 -8.02 -3.93
CA THR A 514 -5.88 -8.92 -4.86
C THR A 514 -5.66 -8.37 -6.27
N TRP A 515 -4.83 -9.04 -7.05
CA TRP A 515 -4.61 -8.69 -8.45
C TRP A 515 -5.82 -9.11 -9.30
N GLU A 516 -6.27 -8.23 -10.20
CA GLU A 516 -7.36 -8.53 -11.13
C GLU A 516 -6.95 -9.41 -12.31
#